data_AF-A0A6H9L4Y9-F1
#
_entry.id   AF-A0A6H9L4Y9-F1
#
_cell.length_a   1.000
_cell.length_b   1.000
_cell.length_c   1.000
_cell.angle_alpha   90.00
_cell.angle_beta   90.00
_cell.angle_gamma   90.00
#
_symmetry.space_group_name_H-M   'P 1'
#
loop_
_entity.id
_entity.type
_entity.pdbx_description
1 polymer ?
#
loop_
_entity_poly.entity_id
_entity_poly.type
_entity_poly.pdbx_seq_one_letter_code
_entity_poly.pdbx_strand_id
1 'polypeptide(L)' 'MNKSHLTSPAFPLKGEKTEHKGMTLRDYFAAQALQGLLANGHKPNEWTAEEAFTLADYMLEKRLQEKGKG' A
#
# COMPACT_ATOMS: atom_id res chain seq x y z
N MET A 1 -8.84 14.70 -0.99
CA MET A 1 -7.86 13.83 -0.31
C MET A 1 -6.45 14.33 -0.60
N ASN A 2 -5.68 14.68 0.43
CA ASN A 2 -4.33 15.22 0.28
C ASN A 2 -3.34 14.06 0.02
N LYS A 3 -2.65 14.07 -1.14
CA LYS A 3 -1.84 12.94 -1.67
C LYS A 3 -0.51 12.69 -0.94
N SER A 4 -0.20 13.45 0.12
CA SER A 4 1.10 13.42 0.81
C SER A 4 1.39 12.13 1.59
N HIS A 5 0.37 11.36 1.95
CA HIS A 5 0.54 10.11 2.72
C HIS A 5 0.89 8.90 1.84
N LEU A 6 0.76 9.04 0.52
CA LEU A 6 1.04 7.97 -0.45
C LEU A 6 2.53 7.75 -0.69
N THR A 7 3.42 8.64 -0.24
CA THR A 7 4.84 8.62 -0.57
C THR A 7 5.74 8.11 0.56
N SER A 8 5.16 7.66 1.67
CA SER A 8 5.94 7.13 2.80
C SER A 8 6.49 5.73 2.49
N PRO A 9 7.78 5.47 2.77
CA PRO A 9 8.41 4.18 2.49
C PRO A 9 7.78 3.05 3.30
N ALA A 10 7.59 1.88 2.68
CA ALA A 10 7.01 0.70 3.32
C ALA A 10 7.88 0.10 4.43
N PHE A 11 9.21 0.26 4.33
CA PHE A 11 10.18 -0.25 5.30
C PHE A 11 10.92 0.90 6.01
N PRO A 12 11.16 0.80 7.33
CA PRO A 12 11.92 1.81 8.07
C PRO A 12 13.41 1.75 7.69
N LEU A 13 13.91 2.80 7.04
CA LEU A 13 15.34 2.98 6.76
C LEU A 13 16.01 3.72 7.93
N LYS A 14 16.90 3.04 8.66
CA LYS A 14 17.84 3.68 9.58
C LYS A 14 19.13 3.99 8.83
N GLY A 15 19.28 5.24 8.42
CA GLY A 15 20.51 5.75 7.84
C GLY A 15 20.56 5.68 6.32
N GLU A 16 21.19 6.71 5.78
CA GLU A 16 21.53 6.97 4.38
C GLU A 16 20.40 7.35 3.40
N LYS A 17 20.65 8.51 2.80
CA LYS A 17 19.94 9.14 1.70
C LYS A 17 20.10 8.32 0.43
N THR A 18 19.51 7.14 0.36
CA THR A 18 19.34 6.49 -0.93
C THR A 18 18.14 7.11 -1.61
N GLU A 19 18.38 7.90 -2.66
CA GLU A 19 17.39 8.47 -3.60
C GLU A 19 16.52 7.42 -4.33
N HIS A 20 16.57 6.15 -3.90
CA HIS A 20 15.59 5.17 -4.33
C HIS A 20 14.25 5.53 -3.69
N LYS A 21 13.31 5.98 -4.51
CA LYS A 21 11.88 5.91 -4.19
C LYS A 21 11.54 4.44 -3.97
N GLY A 22 11.82 3.90 -2.79
CA GLY A 22 11.42 2.56 -2.40
C GLY A 22 9.90 2.41 -2.53
N MET A 23 9.42 1.18 -2.52
CA MET A 23 7.97 0.92 -2.53
C MET A 23 7.28 1.71 -1.42
N THR A 24 6.20 2.39 -1.79
CA THR A 24 5.37 3.09 -0.82
C THR A 24 4.63 2.07 0.03
N LEU A 25 4.16 2.48 1.21
CA LEU A 25 3.31 1.60 2.03
C LEU A 25 2.03 1.15 1.26
N ARG A 26 1.55 1.97 0.32
CA ARG A 26 0.46 1.61 -0.59
C ARG A 26 0.86 0.46 -1.52
N ASP A 27 2.02 0.55 -2.16
CA ASP A 27 2.51 -0.48 -3.09
C ASP A 27 2.71 -1.82 -2.37
N TYR A 28 3.19 -1.76 -1.12
CA TYR A 28 3.34 -2.93 -0.28
C TYR A 28 1.99 -3.61 0.03
N PHE A 29 0.99 -2.86 0.51
CA PHE A 29 -0.34 -3.43 0.78
C PHE A 29 -1.02 -3.92 -0.50
N ALA A 30 -0.86 -3.21 -1.62
CA ALA A 30 -1.40 -3.64 -2.90
C ALA A 30 -0.77 -4.96 -3.35
N ALA A 31 0.55 -5.13 -3.20
CA ALA A 31 1.22 -6.40 -3.53
C ALA A 31 0.71 -7.56 -2.66
N GLN A 32 0.49 -7.36 -1.36
CA GLN A 32 -0.07 -8.37 -0.47
C GLN A 32 -1.52 -8.73 -0.86
N ALA A 33 -2.35 -7.73 -1.15
CA ALA A 33 -3.72 -7.94 -1.60
C ALA A 33 -3.76 -8.70 -2.93
N LEU A 34 -2.93 -8.30 -3.90
CA LEU A 34 -2.81 -8.96 -5.19
C LEU A 34 -2.38 -10.42 -5.05
N GLN A 35 -1.41 -10.71 -4.17
CA GLN A 35 -1.00 -12.09 -3.89
C GLN A 35 -2.18 -12.93 -3.38
N GLY A 36 -2.98 -12.39 -2.45
CA GLY A 36 -4.16 -13.07 -1.92
C GLY A 36 -5.25 -13.31 -2.97
N LEU A 37 -5.56 -12.29 -3.78
CA LEU A 37 -6.56 -12.38 -4.84
C LEU A 37 -6.18 -13.44 -5.89
N LEU A 38 -4.92 -13.45 -6.34
CA LEU A 38 -4.43 -14.44 -7.30
C LEU A 38 -4.43 -15.86 -6.72
N ALA A 39 -4.02 -16.02 -5.45
CA ALA A 39 -4.10 -17.31 -4.75
C ALA A 39 -5.55 -17.81 -4.62
N ASN A 40 -6.53 -16.91 -4.53
CA ASN A 40 -7.96 -17.22 -4.49
C ASN A 40 -8.59 -17.46 -5.88
N GLY A 41 -7.78 -17.47 -6.95
CA GLY A 41 -8.23 -17.77 -8.31
C GLY A 41 -8.73 -16.55 -9.11
N HIS A 42 -8.50 -15.32 -8.64
CA HIS A 42 -8.72 -14.15 -9.49
C HIS A 42 -7.76 -14.17 -10.68
N LYS A 43 -8.21 -13.64 -11.81
CA LYS A 43 -7.40 -13.57 -13.04
C LYS A 43 -6.44 -12.38 -12.96
N PRO A 44 -5.21 -12.48 -13.49
CA PRO A 44 -4.28 -11.35 -13.55
C PRO A 44 -4.74 -10.36 -14.64
N ASN A 45 -5.74 -9.55 -14.32
CA ASN A 45 -6.34 -8.54 -15.20
C ASN A 45 -6.43 -7.19 -14.50
N GLU A 46 -6.89 -6.18 -15.24
CA GLU A 46 -7.01 -4.80 -14.76
C GLU A 46 -7.86 -4.69 -13.49
N TRP A 47 -9.04 -5.33 -13.47
CA TRP A 47 -9.92 -5.32 -12.28
C TRP A 47 -9.24 -5.86 -11.02
N THR A 48 -8.47 -6.94 -11.14
CA THR A 48 -7.77 -7.53 -9.98
C THR A 48 -6.66 -6.60 -9.48
N ALA A 49 -6.00 -5.89 -10.38
CA ALA A 49 -5.02 -4.86 -10.00
C ALA A 49 -5.69 -3.66 -9.30
N GLU A 50 -6.84 -3.19 -9.81
CA GLU A 50 -7.62 -2.11 -9.20
C GLU A 50 -8.15 -2.48 -7.81
N GLU A 51 -8.64 -3.71 -7.65
CA GLU A 51 -9.13 -4.23 -6.38
C GLU A 51 -8.01 -4.27 -5.32
N ALA A 52 -6.81 -4.71 -5.71
CA ALA A 52 -5.64 -4.73 -4.84
C ALA A 52 -5.25 -3.32 -4.34
N PHE A 53 -5.26 -2.32 -5.22
CA PHE A 53 -4.99 -0.93 -4.83
C PHE A 53 -6.10 -0.35 -3.94
N THR A 54 -7.36 -0.71 -4.19
CA THR A 54 -8.49 -0.28 -3.36
C THR A 54 -8.35 -0.82 -1.93
N LEU A 55 -7.99 -2.09 -1.78
CA LEU A 55 -7.71 -2.69 -0.47
C LEU A 55 -6.53 -2.00 0.24
N ALA A 56 -5.48 -1.64 -0.49
CA ALA A 56 -4.35 -0.89 0.05
C ALA A 56 -4.77 0.50 0.58
N ASP A 57 -5.61 1.21 -0.16
CA ASP A 57 -6.12 2.53 0.23
C ASP A 57 -6.97 2.43 1.52
N TYR A 58 -7.82 1.40 1.66
CA TYR A 58 -8.56 1.14 2.90
C TYR A 58 -7.65 0.88 4.11
N MET A 59 -6.56 0.12 3.95
CA MET A 59 -5.61 -0.14 5.04
C MET A 59 -4.91 1.14 5.50
N LEU A 60 -4.56 2.02 4.56
CA LEU A 60 -3.96 3.32 4.88
C LEU A 60 -4.95 4.23 5.63
N GLU A 61 -6.21 4.28 5.18
CA GLU A 61 -7.26 5.05 5.86
C GLU A 61 -7.46 4.57 7.30
N LYS A 62 -7.54 3.25 7.52
CA LYS A 62 -7.66 2.69 8.88
C LYS A 62 -6.48 3.06 9.77
N ARG A 63 -5.26 2.99 9.23
CA ARG A 63 -4.06 3.39 9.96
C ARG A 63 -4.05 4.88 10.33
N LEU A 64 -4.57 5.75 9.48
CA LEU A 64 -4.69 7.19 9.78
C LEU A 64 -5.75 7.45 10.86
N GLN A 65 -6.89 6.74 10.81
CA GLN A 65 -7.94 6.85 11.83
C GLN A 65 -7.46 6.39 13.21
N GLU A 66 -6.64 5.36 13.30
CA GLU A 66 -6.08 4.89 14.57
C GLU A 66 -5.09 5.89 15.18
N LYS A 67 -4.27 6.55 14.34
CA LYS A 67 -3.32 7.57 14.81
C LYS A 67 -3.99 8.85 15.33
N GLY A 68 -5.22 9.16 14.91
CA GLY A 68 -5.98 10.31 15.40
C GLY A 68 -6.74 10.07 16.71
N LYS A 69 -6.62 8.87 17.31
CA LYS A 69 -7.31 8.48 18.55
C LYS A 69 -6.40 8.47 19.80
N GLY A 70 -5.15 8.90 19.66
CA GLY A 70 -4.20 9.10 20.78
C GLY A 70 -3.82 10.57 20.88
#